data_AF-A0A328SI53-F1
#
_entry.id   AF-A0A328SI53-F1
#
_cell.length_a   1.000
_cell.length_b   1.000
_cell.length_c   1.000
_cell.angle_alpha   90.00
_cell.angle_beta   90.00
_cell.angle_gamma   90.00
#
_symmetry.space_group_name_H-M   'P 1'
#
loop_
_entity.id
_entity.type
_entity.pdbx_description
1 polymer ?
#
loop_
_entity_poly.entity_id
_entity_poly.type
_entity_poly.pdbx_seq_one_letter_code
_entity_poly.pdbx_strand_id
1 'polypeptide(L)'
;MTKKVTYIIYEVIFMLSMGKIEYYPPQTYKNLTVFGIRNKTDKKPDFLTLDIGLDMGLVEITELDDAGVVSEVIVKNNAVTPLLILDGEEVIGSKQNRIFNSTIIIEAKTTKKVNVSCTEAGRWSDTSKVFVRSDNIAPVSLRRGTKESVLKSLRHDNLYRADQSRVWSDVALTQKALSSVSETSALSDTFTSMEKEIEDYLEHFKVANGQNGCIVIINNKIAGMEYVCDENKYLQYHKKIIKSYILDALKTSKDVATTVNTDDLDEFVSRIDLDKMEKFNVESNADDYRLDDEEVTASVLVYDDNIINVSILNKLSA
;
A
#
# COMPACT_ATOMS: atom_id res chain seq x y z
N MET A 1 3.52 3.37 -29.16
CA MET A 1 2.47 3.78 -28.22
C MET A 1 1.28 4.28 -29.01
N THR A 2 0.10 3.69 -28.82
CA THR A 2 -1.14 4.11 -29.48
C THR A 2 -1.71 5.37 -28.79
N LYS A 3 -2.18 6.35 -29.56
CA LYS A 3 -2.70 7.65 -29.09
C LYS A 3 -3.69 7.59 -27.91
N LYS A 4 -4.36 6.46 -27.69
CA LYS A 4 -5.33 6.24 -26.61
C LYS A 4 -4.66 6.05 -25.23
N VAL A 5 -3.49 5.40 -25.17
CA VAL A 5 -2.72 5.20 -23.92
C VAL A 5 -2.14 6.52 -23.43
N THR A 6 -1.63 7.32 -24.36
CA THR A 6 -1.16 8.68 -24.09
C THR A 6 -2.28 9.55 -23.50
N TYR A 7 -3.52 9.41 -23.98
CA TYR A 7 -4.67 10.19 -23.51
C TYR A 7 -5.13 9.85 -22.08
N ILE A 8 -5.17 8.56 -21.70
CA ILE A 8 -5.51 8.13 -20.34
C ILE A 8 -4.43 8.58 -19.36
N ILE A 9 -3.16 8.41 -19.73
CA ILE A 9 -2.04 8.95 -18.95
C ILE A 9 -2.21 10.47 -18.81
N TYR A 10 -2.53 11.21 -19.87
CA TYR A 10 -2.83 12.65 -19.79
C TYR A 10 -4.05 13.00 -18.91
N GLU A 11 -5.10 12.18 -18.85
CA GLU A 11 -6.23 12.41 -17.93
C GLU A 11 -5.88 12.06 -16.48
N VAL A 12 -5.09 11.01 -16.24
CA VAL A 12 -4.52 10.67 -14.93
C VAL A 12 -3.60 11.79 -14.44
N ILE A 13 -2.73 12.27 -15.34
CA ILE A 13 -1.87 13.44 -15.19
C ILE A 13 -2.70 14.67 -14.87
N PHE A 14 -3.74 14.96 -15.65
CA PHE A 14 -4.60 16.13 -15.47
C PHE A 14 -5.40 16.06 -14.15
N MET A 15 -5.84 14.87 -13.72
CA MET A 15 -6.53 14.71 -12.44
C MET A 15 -5.60 14.86 -11.22
N LEU A 16 -4.35 14.40 -11.31
CA LEU A 16 -3.38 14.51 -10.22
C LEU A 16 -2.69 15.88 -10.17
N SER A 17 -2.52 16.56 -11.32
CA SER A 17 -1.83 17.86 -11.42
C SER A 17 -2.75 19.08 -11.54
N MET A 18 -4.01 18.92 -11.97
CA MET A 18 -4.96 20.01 -12.25
C MET A 18 -6.36 19.82 -11.63
N GLY A 19 -6.75 18.59 -11.29
CA GLY A 19 -7.87 18.38 -10.37
C GLY A 19 -7.44 18.93 -9.02
N LYS A 20 -8.00 20.07 -8.59
CA LYS A 20 -7.67 20.69 -7.30
C LYS A 20 -7.77 19.63 -6.21
N ILE A 21 -6.64 19.06 -5.80
CA ILE A 21 -6.58 18.20 -4.63
C ILE A 21 -7.04 19.10 -3.50
N GLU A 22 -8.22 18.80 -2.97
CA GLU A 22 -8.75 19.56 -1.85
C GLU A 22 -8.08 18.99 -0.59
N TYR A 23 -7.27 19.81 0.06
CA TYR A 23 -6.64 19.49 1.33
C TYR A 23 -7.62 19.76 2.48
N TYR A 24 -7.82 18.78 3.34
CA TYR A 24 -8.47 18.99 4.63
C TYR A 24 -7.48 19.63 5.62
N PRO A 25 -7.96 20.30 6.68
CA PRO A 25 -7.10 20.79 7.75
C PRO A 25 -6.18 19.68 8.28
N PRO A 26 -4.89 19.99 8.52
CA PRO A 26 -3.95 18.99 9.01
C PRO A 26 -4.37 18.48 10.39
N GLN A 27 -4.23 17.17 10.57
CA GLN A 27 -4.30 16.52 11.87
C GLN A 27 -2.88 16.17 12.27
N THR A 28 -2.42 16.63 13.43
CA THR A 28 -1.05 16.43 13.91
C THR A 28 -1.06 15.79 15.28
N TYR A 29 -0.24 14.77 15.46
CA TYR A 29 0.04 14.20 16.76
C TYR A 29 1.51 13.76 16.82
N LYS A 30 2.23 14.23 17.85
CA LYS A 30 3.67 14.05 18.00
C LYS A 30 4.40 14.42 16.69
N ASN A 31 5.17 13.51 16.12
CA ASN A 31 5.94 13.74 14.90
C ASN A 31 5.20 13.35 13.61
N LEU A 32 3.91 13.00 13.66
CA LEU A 32 3.11 12.60 12.52
C LEU A 32 2.05 13.66 12.21
N THR A 33 2.03 14.15 10.97
CA THR A 33 0.97 15.02 10.45
C THR A 33 0.32 14.38 9.25
N VAL A 34 -1.01 14.37 9.22
CA VAL A 34 -1.82 13.81 8.14
C VAL A 34 -2.67 14.92 7.55
N PHE A 35 -2.44 15.22 6.27
CA PHE A 35 -3.35 15.99 5.45
C PHE A 35 -4.29 15.01 4.75
N GLY A 36 -5.57 15.00 5.12
CA GLY A 36 -6.56 14.32 4.31
C GLY A 36 -6.64 14.99 2.95
N ILE A 37 -6.85 14.22 1.89
CA ILE A 37 -7.08 14.77 0.55
C ILE A 37 -8.42 14.28 -0.02
N ARG A 38 -8.98 15.12 -0.89
CA ARG A 38 -10.10 14.75 -1.74
C ARG A 38 -9.76 15.04 -3.20
N ASN A 39 -9.86 14.02 -4.03
CA ASN A 39 -9.88 14.17 -5.48
C ASN A 39 -11.23 13.69 -6.01
N LYS A 40 -11.98 14.57 -6.66
CA LYS A 40 -13.32 14.27 -7.18
C LYS A 40 -13.19 13.49 -8.48
N THR A 41 -13.78 12.30 -8.51
CA THR A 41 -13.87 11.44 -9.70
C THR A 41 -15.32 11.25 -10.08
N ASP A 42 -15.61 11.28 -11.38
CA ASP A 42 -16.97 11.09 -11.90
C ASP A 42 -17.38 9.60 -11.91
N LYS A 43 -16.39 8.71 -11.94
CA LYS A 43 -16.58 7.26 -11.98
C LYS A 43 -15.92 6.62 -10.76
N LYS A 44 -16.71 5.82 -10.05
CA LYS A 44 -16.28 5.05 -8.89
C LYS A 44 -16.67 3.59 -9.11
N PRO A 45 -15.80 2.79 -9.74
CA PRO A 45 -16.05 1.37 -9.85
C PRO A 45 -16.16 0.77 -8.45
N ASP A 46 -17.14 -0.09 -8.24
CA ASP A 46 -17.35 -0.73 -6.95
C ASP A 46 -16.42 -1.95 -6.80
N PHE A 47 -15.67 -1.97 -5.70
CA PHE A 47 -14.75 -3.05 -5.36
C PHE A 47 -15.08 -3.63 -4.00
N LEU A 48 -15.00 -4.95 -3.88
CA LEU A 48 -14.87 -5.62 -2.59
C LEU A 48 -13.46 -5.33 -2.04
N THR A 49 -13.34 -5.03 -0.74
CA THR A 49 -12.04 -4.95 -0.08
C THR A 49 -11.64 -6.30 0.48
N LEU A 50 -10.34 -6.53 0.64
CA LEU A 50 -9.81 -7.81 1.12
C LEU A 50 -10.42 -8.23 2.45
N ASP A 51 -10.51 -7.29 3.40
CA ASP A 51 -11.07 -7.53 4.73
C ASP A 51 -12.50 -8.02 4.69
N ILE A 52 -13.37 -7.27 4.00
CA ILE A 52 -14.78 -7.63 3.86
C ILE A 52 -14.90 -8.97 3.12
N GLY A 53 -14.07 -9.19 2.10
CA GLY A 53 -14.07 -10.43 1.34
C GLY A 53 -13.72 -11.66 2.19
N LEU A 54 -12.68 -11.56 3.02
CA LEU A 54 -12.26 -12.63 3.93
C LEU A 54 -13.28 -12.83 5.05
N ASP A 55 -13.74 -11.76 5.70
CA ASP A 55 -14.70 -11.82 6.81
C ASP A 55 -16.06 -12.40 6.39
N MET A 56 -16.50 -12.11 5.16
CA MET A 56 -17.74 -12.67 4.59
C MET A 56 -17.55 -14.07 4.00
N GLY A 57 -16.34 -14.62 3.96
CA GLY A 57 -16.04 -15.90 3.30
C GLY A 57 -16.23 -15.87 1.78
N LEU A 58 -16.25 -14.68 1.18
CA LEU A 58 -16.34 -14.48 -0.26
C LEU A 58 -14.98 -14.57 -0.95
N VAL A 59 -13.89 -14.37 -0.20
CA VAL A 59 -12.52 -14.47 -0.68
C VAL A 59 -11.82 -15.58 0.09
N GLU A 60 -11.08 -16.41 -0.63
CA GLU A 60 -10.23 -17.45 -0.06
C GLU A 60 -8.82 -17.27 -0.60
N ILE A 61 -7.82 -17.39 0.28
CA ILE A 61 -6.41 -17.29 -0.07
C ILE A 61 -5.70 -18.53 0.43
N THR A 62 -4.98 -19.22 -0.45
CA THR A 62 -4.22 -20.43 -0.14
C THR A 62 -2.81 -20.35 -0.70
N GLU A 63 -1.91 -21.18 -0.19
CA GLU A 63 -0.62 -21.42 -0.85
C GLU A 63 -0.84 -22.07 -2.23
N LEU A 64 0.14 -21.91 -3.12
CA LEU A 64 0.10 -22.51 -4.46
C LEU A 64 0.25 -24.04 -4.43
N ASP A 65 1.06 -24.57 -3.52
CA ASP A 65 1.31 -26.00 -3.33
C ASP A 65 1.79 -26.36 -1.92
N ASP A 66 1.65 -27.64 -1.55
CA ASP A 66 2.21 -28.19 -0.30
C ASP A 66 3.75 -28.14 -0.29
N ALA A 67 4.38 -27.99 -1.46
CA ALA A 67 5.83 -27.86 -1.63
C ALA A 67 6.35 -26.44 -1.35
N GLY A 68 5.48 -25.43 -1.27
CA GLY A 68 5.79 -24.08 -0.81
C GLY A 68 6.55 -23.22 -1.81
N VAL A 69 5.97 -22.92 -2.98
CA VAL A 69 6.42 -21.76 -3.77
C VAL A 69 6.15 -20.48 -2.96
N VAL A 70 7.18 -20.06 -2.21
CA VAL A 70 7.17 -19.00 -1.19
C VAL A 70 6.60 -17.66 -1.68
N SER A 71 6.77 -17.39 -2.98
CA SER A 71 6.56 -16.09 -3.61
C SER A 71 5.17 -15.87 -4.23
N GLU A 72 4.26 -16.86 -4.15
CA GLU A 72 2.93 -16.77 -4.77
C GLU A 72 1.83 -17.40 -3.91
N VAL A 73 0.67 -16.75 -3.86
CA VAL A 73 -0.57 -17.30 -3.30
C VAL A 73 -1.65 -17.41 -4.37
N ILE A 74 -2.61 -18.30 -4.15
CA ILE A 74 -3.84 -18.36 -4.94
C ILE A 74 -4.88 -17.51 -4.23
N VAL A 75 -5.40 -16.49 -4.92
CA VAL A 75 -6.53 -15.69 -4.45
C VAL A 75 -7.77 -16.07 -5.26
N LYS A 76 -8.80 -16.53 -4.58
CA LYS A 76 -10.09 -16.88 -5.17
C LYS A 76 -11.14 -15.85 -4.74
N ASN A 77 -11.63 -15.08 -5.70
CA ASN A 77 -12.74 -14.15 -5.49
C ASN A 77 -14.06 -14.83 -5.88
N ASN A 78 -14.83 -15.29 -4.88
CA ASN A 78 -16.16 -15.86 -5.08
C ASN A 78 -17.27 -14.80 -5.06
N ALA A 79 -16.96 -13.50 -4.89
CA ALA A 79 -17.96 -12.45 -4.95
C ALA A 79 -18.42 -12.19 -6.38
N VAL A 80 -19.54 -11.46 -6.51
CA VAL A 80 -20.01 -10.91 -7.79
C VAL A 80 -19.40 -9.54 -8.12
N THR A 81 -18.58 -9.02 -7.22
CA THR A 81 -17.87 -7.73 -7.33
C THR A 81 -16.37 -8.01 -7.44
N PRO A 82 -15.62 -7.28 -8.29
CA PRO A 82 -14.16 -7.37 -8.32
C PRO A 82 -13.56 -7.05 -6.95
N LEU A 83 -12.48 -7.74 -6.58
CA LEU A 83 -11.77 -7.57 -5.31
C LEU A 83 -10.57 -6.66 -5.54
N LEU A 84 -10.44 -5.61 -4.71
CA LEU A 84 -9.25 -4.77 -4.61
C LEU A 84 -8.40 -5.23 -3.43
N ILE A 85 -7.10 -5.41 -3.68
CA ILE A 85 -6.08 -5.69 -2.67
C ILE A 85 -5.01 -4.61 -2.81
N LEU A 86 -4.60 -4.00 -1.69
CA LEU A 86 -3.58 -2.96 -1.73
C LEU A 86 -2.16 -3.52 -1.64
N ASP A 87 -1.24 -2.80 -2.26
CA ASP A 87 0.20 -2.92 -2.06
C ASP A 87 0.55 -2.95 -0.55
N GLY A 88 1.35 -3.94 -0.16
CA GLY A 88 1.80 -4.13 1.21
C GLY A 88 0.73 -4.59 2.21
N GLU A 89 -0.51 -4.84 1.78
CA GLU A 89 -1.55 -5.40 2.66
C GLU A 89 -1.14 -6.80 3.16
N GLU A 90 -1.25 -7.03 4.46
CA GLU A 90 -0.80 -8.26 5.11
C GLU A 90 -1.93 -9.29 5.21
N VAL A 91 -1.57 -10.57 5.10
CA VAL A 91 -2.41 -11.72 5.46
C VAL A 91 -1.63 -12.68 6.35
N ILE A 92 -2.32 -13.26 7.33
CA ILE A 92 -1.72 -14.06 8.41
C ILE A 92 -2.05 -15.54 8.23
N GLY A 93 -1.14 -16.42 8.65
CA GLY A 93 -1.40 -17.86 8.73
C GLY A 93 -0.58 -18.67 7.74
N SER A 94 -1.16 -19.78 7.27
CA SER A 94 -0.49 -20.79 6.46
C SER A 94 0.91 -21.14 6.99
N LYS A 95 1.96 -21.16 6.16
CA LYS A 95 3.33 -21.46 6.60
C LYS A 95 4.05 -20.27 7.24
N GLN A 96 3.74 -19.06 6.78
CA GLN A 96 4.35 -17.78 7.15
C GLN A 96 3.35 -16.64 6.84
N ASN A 97 3.45 -15.50 7.51
CA ASN A 97 2.68 -14.31 7.09
C ASN A 97 3.18 -13.77 5.74
N ARG A 98 2.28 -13.14 4.97
CA ARG A 98 2.56 -12.58 3.65
C ARG A 98 2.10 -11.14 3.52
N ILE A 99 2.79 -10.37 2.69
CA ILE A 99 2.29 -9.10 2.15
C ILE A 99 2.16 -9.19 0.63
N PHE A 100 1.19 -8.48 0.08
CA PHE A 100 1.03 -8.35 -1.37
C PHE A 100 2.05 -7.38 -1.97
N ASN A 101 2.68 -7.77 -3.08
CA ASN A 101 3.77 -7.00 -3.70
C ASN A 101 3.29 -5.81 -4.56
N SER A 102 1.98 -5.73 -4.82
CA SER A 102 1.36 -4.72 -5.67
C SER A 102 -0.12 -4.55 -5.34
N THR A 103 -0.66 -3.36 -5.58
CA THR A 103 -2.12 -3.18 -5.65
C THR A 103 -2.65 -3.94 -6.87
N ILE A 104 -3.72 -4.73 -6.68
CA ILE A 104 -4.24 -5.66 -7.68
C ILE A 104 -5.75 -5.76 -7.61
N ILE A 105 -6.37 -5.86 -8.78
CA ILE A 105 -7.78 -6.22 -8.95
C ILE A 105 -7.90 -7.70 -9.34
N ILE A 106 -8.76 -8.42 -8.63
CA ILE A 106 -9.18 -9.80 -8.94
C ILE A 106 -10.63 -9.77 -9.39
N GLU A 107 -10.87 -10.08 -10.67
CA GLU A 107 -12.20 -10.06 -11.25
C GLU A 107 -13.21 -10.93 -10.50
N ALA A 108 -14.47 -10.52 -10.54
CA ALA A 108 -15.56 -11.27 -9.91
C ALA A 108 -15.59 -12.73 -10.39
N LYS A 109 -15.80 -13.67 -9.47
CA LYS A 109 -15.89 -15.11 -9.77
C LYS A 109 -14.63 -15.69 -10.44
N THR A 110 -13.45 -15.11 -10.19
CA THR A 110 -12.19 -15.61 -10.75
C THR A 110 -11.20 -16.07 -9.67
N THR A 111 -10.16 -16.76 -10.13
CA THR A 111 -9.02 -17.18 -9.32
C THR A 111 -7.74 -16.71 -10.00
N LYS A 112 -6.82 -16.15 -9.23
CA LYS A 112 -5.55 -15.62 -9.75
C LYS A 112 -4.40 -16.01 -8.83
N LYS A 113 -3.24 -16.27 -9.44
CA LYS A 113 -1.97 -16.37 -8.70
C LYS A 113 -1.43 -14.96 -8.49
N VAL A 114 -1.04 -14.63 -7.26
CA VAL A 114 -0.61 -13.29 -6.89
C VAL A 114 0.74 -13.38 -6.20
N ASN A 115 1.69 -12.56 -6.66
CA ASN A 115 3.00 -12.50 -6.03
C ASN A 115 2.93 -11.81 -4.67
N VAL A 116 3.59 -12.42 -3.70
CA VAL A 116 3.65 -11.98 -2.31
C VAL A 116 5.09 -12.08 -1.79
N SER A 117 5.33 -11.50 -0.63
CA SER A 117 6.56 -11.66 0.12
C SER A 117 6.29 -12.08 1.56
N CYS A 118 7.14 -12.94 2.10
CA CYS A 118 7.04 -13.40 3.48
C CYS A 118 7.49 -12.32 4.45
N THR A 119 6.71 -12.10 5.49
CA THR A 119 7.01 -11.17 6.57
C THR A 119 7.29 -11.86 7.91
N GLU A 120 7.53 -13.17 7.88
CA GLU A 120 7.83 -14.00 9.04
C GLU A 120 8.90 -15.04 8.66
N ALA A 121 10.16 -14.83 9.05
CA ALA A 121 11.28 -15.64 8.56
C ALA A 121 11.48 -16.96 9.33
N GLY A 122 11.15 -16.97 10.63
CA GLY A 122 11.45 -18.05 11.57
C GLY A 122 10.39 -19.13 11.69
N ARG A 123 9.27 -19.02 10.96
CA ARG A 123 8.22 -20.05 10.89
C ARG A 123 8.23 -20.72 9.53
N TRP A 124 8.10 -22.04 9.49
CA TRP A 124 7.86 -22.79 8.26
C TRP A 124 7.02 -24.02 8.58
N SER A 125 5.83 -23.77 9.12
CA SER A 125 4.90 -24.80 9.56
C SER A 125 3.47 -24.34 9.34
N ASP A 126 2.64 -25.23 8.81
CA ASP A 126 1.24 -24.96 8.55
C ASP A 126 0.49 -24.74 9.87
N THR A 127 0.04 -23.51 10.10
CA THR A 127 -0.88 -23.17 11.20
C THR A 127 -2.34 -23.21 10.74
N SER A 128 -2.57 -23.04 9.43
CA SER A 128 -3.87 -23.11 8.77
C SER A 128 -3.71 -23.48 7.30
N LYS A 129 -4.79 -23.94 6.64
CA LYS A 129 -4.78 -24.17 5.18
C LYS A 129 -5.05 -22.90 4.36
N VAL A 130 -5.62 -21.89 5.01
CA VAL A 130 -6.05 -20.63 4.41
C VAL A 130 -5.41 -19.48 5.15
N PHE A 131 -5.11 -18.40 4.44
CA PHE A 131 -4.73 -17.15 5.09
C PHE A 131 -5.96 -16.45 5.67
N VAL A 132 -5.76 -15.72 6.75
CA VAL A 132 -6.78 -14.90 7.41
C VAL A 132 -6.41 -13.42 7.34
N ARG A 133 -7.42 -12.60 7.61
CA ARG A 133 -7.33 -11.13 7.62
C ARG A 133 -6.25 -10.66 8.60
N SER A 134 -5.40 -9.72 8.17
CA SER A 134 -4.58 -8.89 9.05
C SER A 134 -5.12 -7.46 9.09
N ASP A 135 -4.98 -6.78 10.22
CA ASP A 135 -5.30 -5.36 10.37
C ASP A 135 -4.16 -4.42 9.89
N ASN A 136 -3.17 -4.96 9.16
CA ASN A 136 -1.93 -4.26 8.85
C ASN A 136 -1.70 -4.06 7.34
N ILE A 137 -1.11 -2.92 7.01
CA ILE A 137 -0.33 -2.70 5.78
C ILE A 137 1.12 -2.51 6.21
N ALA A 138 2.05 -3.08 5.45
CA ALA A 138 3.47 -3.02 5.76
C ALA A 138 3.98 -1.57 5.88
N PRO A 139 4.94 -1.29 6.78
CA PRO A 139 5.48 0.06 6.98
C PRO A 139 6.04 0.66 5.70
N VAL A 140 6.02 1.99 5.59
CA VAL A 140 6.40 2.73 4.37
C VAL A 140 7.84 2.39 3.97
N SER A 141 8.75 2.31 4.93
CA SER A 141 10.15 1.94 4.66
C SER A 141 10.29 0.56 4.00
N LEU A 142 9.47 -0.42 4.43
CA LEU A 142 9.45 -1.76 3.85
C LEU A 142 8.80 -1.71 2.45
N ARG A 143 7.64 -1.06 2.32
CA ARG A 143 6.94 -0.92 1.03
C ARG A 143 7.79 -0.24 -0.02
N ARG A 144 8.61 0.76 0.35
CA ARG A 144 9.60 1.36 -0.55
C ARG A 144 10.55 0.32 -1.13
N GLY A 145 11.15 -0.51 -0.28
CA GLY A 145 12.09 -1.54 -0.71
C GLY A 145 11.45 -2.62 -1.58
N THR A 146 10.21 -3.00 -1.24
CA THR A 146 9.40 -3.92 -2.05
C THR A 146 9.07 -3.32 -3.42
N LYS A 147 8.55 -2.08 -3.50
CA LYS A 147 8.21 -1.41 -4.77
C LYS A 147 9.43 -1.27 -5.70
N GLU A 148 10.57 -0.85 -5.15
CA GLU A 148 11.85 -0.77 -5.87
C GLU A 148 12.25 -2.12 -6.48
N SER A 149 12.16 -3.19 -5.69
CA SER A 149 12.57 -4.53 -6.11
C SER A 149 11.59 -5.13 -7.12
N VAL A 150 10.28 -4.89 -6.94
CA VAL A 150 9.24 -5.30 -7.87
C VAL A 150 9.42 -4.63 -9.23
N LEU A 151 9.71 -3.32 -9.28
CA LEU A 151 9.96 -2.65 -10.55
C LEU A 151 11.17 -3.24 -11.28
N LYS A 152 12.25 -3.56 -10.56
CA LYS A 152 13.40 -4.26 -11.14
C LYS A 152 13.00 -5.63 -11.70
N SER A 153 12.22 -6.42 -10.97
CA SER A 153 11.76 -7.73 -11.45
C SER A 153 10.81 -7.61 -12.64
N LEU A 154 9.93 -6.60 -12.67
CA LEU A 154 9.06 -6.34 -13.82
C LEU A 154 9.86 -6.00 -15.09
N ARG A 155 10.90 -5.17 -14.98
CA ARG A 155 11.79 -4.81 -16.10
C ARG A 155 12.55 -6.02 -16.68
N HIS A 156 12.92 -6.99 -15.84
CA HIS A 156 13.74 -8.12 -16.25
C HIS A 156 12.94 -9.38 -16.60
N ASP A 157 11.98 -9.73 -15.75
CA ASP A 157 11.28 -11.02 -15.77
C ASP A 157 9.78 -10.88 -16.03
N ASN A 158 9.24 -9.65 -16.05
CA ASN A 158 7.81 -9.36 -16.12
C ASN A 158 7.00 -10.05 -14.99
N LEU A 159 7.57 -10.07 -13.78
CA LEU A 159 6.97 -10.68 -12.59
C LEU A 159 6.93 -9.68 -11.44
N TYR A 160 5.92 -9.83 -10.58
CA TYR A 160 5.73 -8.99 -9.40
C TYR A 160 6.54 -9.47 -8.18
N ARG A 161 7.77 -9.95 -8.40
CA ARG A 161 8.61 -10.50 -7.34
C ARG A 161 9.42 -9.39 -6.66
N ALA A 162 9.38 -9.37 -5.33
CA ALA A 162 10.28 -8.56 -4.53
C ALA A 162 11.49 -9.38 -4.05
N ASP A 163 12.54 -8.70 -3.60
CA ASP A 163 13.68 -9.33 -2.95
C ASP A 163 13.30 -9.79 -1.53
N GLN A 164 13.08 -11.09 -1.37
CA GLN A 164 12.67 -11.69 -0.11
C GLN A 164 13.67 -11.46 1.04
N SER A 165 14.98 -11.46 0.73
CA SER A 165 16.02 -11.23 1.74
C SER A 165 16.00 -9.79 2.22
N ARG A 166 15.73 -8.84 1.31
CA ARG A 166 15.53 -7.43 1.66
C ARG A 166 14.30 -7.25 2.54
N VAL A 167 13.17 -7.87 2.20
CA VAL A 167 11.95 -7.81 3.02
C VAL A 167 12.22 -8.27 4.45
N TRP A 168 12.89 -9.41 4.65
CA TRP A 168 13.27 -9.86 6.01
C TRP A 168 14.24 -8.92 6.71
N SER A 169 15.20 -8.35 5.97
CA SER A 169 16.12 -7.36 6.53
C SER A 169 15.37 -6.11 7.02
N ASP A 170 14.38 -5.62 6.25
CA ASP A 170 13.56 -4.46 6.61
C ASP A 170 12.65 -4.74 7.82
N VAL A 171 12.11 -5.96 7.93
CA VAL A 171 11.37 -6.42 9.13
C VAL A 171 12.30 -6.42 10.35
N ALA A 172 13.49 -7.00 10.24
CA ALA A 172 14.46 -7.05 11.33
C ALA A 172 14.94 -5.65 11.76
N LEU A 173 15.16 -4.74 10.81
CA LEU A 173 15.49 -3.34 11.11
C LEU A 173 14.33 -2.64 11.84
N THR A 174 13.09 -2.91 11.45
CA THR A 174 11.91 -2.35 12.10
C THR A 174 11.76 -2.87 13.53
N GLN A 175 11.90 -4.17 13.74
CA GLN A 175 11.89 -4.80 15.06
C GLN A 175 12.98 -4.22 15.96
N LYS A 176 14.21 -4.11 15.44
CA LYS A 176 15.34 -3.54 16.16
C LYS A 176 15.09 -2.07 16.56
N ALA A 177 14.59 -1.26 15.63
CA ALA A 177 14.33 0.16 15.89
C ALA A 177 13.24 0.39 16.96
N LEU A 178 12.27 -0.53 17.04
CA LEU A 178 11.17 -0.47 18.00
C LEU A 178 11.39 -1.32 19.25
N SER A 179 12.54 -1.98 19.38
CA SER A 179 12.82 -2.95 20.46
C SER A 179 11.72 -4.02 20.62
N SER A 180 11.09 -4.41 19.50
CA SER A 180 10.06 -5.44 19.46
C SER A 180 10.71 -6.82 19.37
N VAL A 181 10.20 -7.77 20.16
CA VAL A 181 10.66 -9.16 20.17
C VAL A 181 9.64 -10.02 19.43
N SER A 182 10.12 -10.86 18.52
CA SER A 182 9.32 -11.86 17.81
C SER A 182 10.12 -13.15 17.69
N GLU A 183 9.53 -14.26 18.15
CA GLU A 183 10.17 -15.58 18.08
C GLU A 183 10.37 -16.04 16.64
N THR A 184 9.45 -15.69 15.73
CA THR A 184 9.46 -16.09 14.34
C THR A 184 9.86 -14.96 13.39
N SER A 185 10.30 -13.82 13.92
CA SER A 185 10.59 -12.60 13.15
C SER A 185 9.39 -12.17 12.29
N ALA A 186 8.18 -12.28 12.82
CA ALA A 186 6.94 -11.83 12.19
C ALA A 186 6.77 -10.31 12.30
N LEU A 187 6.44 -9.64 11.20
CA LEU A 187 6.09 -8.22 11.18
C LEU A 187 4.85 -7.93 12.05
N SER A 188 3.86 -8.82 12.03
CA SER A 188 2.64 -8.71 12.84
C SER A 188 2.91 -8.58 14.34
N ASP A 189 3.96 -9.23 14.85
CA ASP A 189 4.32 -9.16 16.27
C ASP A 189 4.79 -7.76 16.67
N THR A 190 5.38 -7.02 15.74
CA THR A 190 5.76 -5.61 15.96
C THR A 190 4.54 -4.71 16.03
N PHE A 191 3.52 -4.96 15.20
CA PHE A 191 2.25 -4.25 15.33
C PHE A 191 1.58 -4.56 16.68
N THR A 192 1.56 -5.83 17.08
CA THR A 192 1.02 -6.25 18.39
C THR A 192 1.78 -5.62 19.56
N SER A 193 3.11 -5.62 19.53
CA SER A 193 3.91 -5.04 20.62
C SER A 193 3.75 -3.53 20.76
N MET A 194 3.43 -2.84 19.67
CA MET A 194 3.24 -1.38 19.62
C MET A 194 1.75 -0.98 19.60
N GLU A 195 0.83 -1.90 19.88
CA GLU A 195 -0.61 -1.67 19.71
C GLU A 195 -1.10 -0.44 20.48
N LYS A 196 -0.63 -0.28 21.73
CA LYS A 196 -1.03 0.85 22.57
C LYS A 196 -0.59 2.19 21.99
N GLU A 197 0.67 2.29 21.57
CA GLU A 197 1.22 3.49 20.94
C GLU A 197 0.52 3.77 19.61
N ILE A 198 0.24 2.72 18.83
CA ILE A 198 -0.46 2.85 17.55
C ILE A 198 -1.88 3.40 17.76
N GLU A 199 -2.65 2.85 18.70
CA GLU A 199 -4.02 3.32 18.96
C GLU A 199 -4.02 4.75 19.52
N ASP A 200 -3.03 5.13 20.36
CA ASP A 200 -2.83 6.52 20.81
C ASP A 200 -2.64 7.50 19.64
N TYR A 201 -1.88 7.12 18.60
CA TYR A 201 -1.79 7.92 17.37
C TYR A 201 -3.12 7.95 16.61
N LEU A 202 -3.76 6.80 16.40
CA LEU A 202 -5.00 6.69 15.60
C LEU A 202 -6.18 7.48 16.18
N GLU A 203 -6.19 7.73 17.49
CA GLU A 203 -7.19 8.60 18.12
C GLU A 203 -7.21 10.01 17.51
N HIS A 204 -6.09 10.48 16.95
CA HIS A 204 -5.90 11.83 16.42
C HIS A 204 -6.07 11.96 14.90
N PHE A 205 -6.22 10.85 14.16
CA PHE A 205 -6.35 10.86 12.70
C PHE A 205 -7.70 10.31 12.27
N LYS A 206 -8.69 11.20 12.13
CA LYS A 206 -10.06 10.89 11.69
C LYS A 206 -10.24 11.15 10.21
N VAL A 207 -11.07 10.34 9.56
CA VAL A 207 -11.44 10.52 8.16
C VAL A 207 -12.45 11.65 8.03
N ALA A 208 -12.16 12.63 7.18
CA ALA A 208 -13.11 13.70 6.84
C ALA A 208 -14.15 13.22 5.82
N ASN A 209 -15.31 13.86 5.79
CA ASN A 209 -16.38 13.50 4.86
C ASN A 209 -15.96 13.70 3.40
N GLY A 210 -15.98 12.62 2.61
CA GLY A 210 -15.56 12.64 1.21
C GLY A 210 -14.03 12.64 1.02
N GLN A 211 -13.26 12.37 2.08
CA GLN A 211 -11.83 12.09 1.96
C GLN A 211 -11.60 10.75 1.27
N ASN A 212 -10.71 10.73 0.29
CA ASN A 212 -10.37 9.53 -0.49
C ASN A 212 -8.84 9.36 -0.68
N GLY A 213 -8.07 9.99 0.20
CA GLY A 213 -6.62 9.84 0.27
C GLY A 213 -6.03 10.57 1.47
N CYS A 214 -4.71 10.49 1.60
CA CYS A 214 -3.93 11.34 2.50
C CYS A 214 -2.53 11.64 1.96
N ILE A 215 -1.94 12.73 2.43
CA ILE A 215 -0.49 12.96 2.42
C ILE A 215 -0.02 12.94 3.87
N VAL A 216 1.05 12.19 4.12
CA VAL A 216 1.53 11.95 5.48
C VAL A 216 2.95 12.48 5.61
N ILE A 217 3.21 13.15 6.74
CA ILE A 217 4.47 13.80 7.08
C ILE A 217 4.98 13.21 8.38
N ILE A 218 6.24 12.81 8.38
CA ILE A 218 6.96 12.30 9.56
C ILE A 218 8.15 13.21 9.82
N ASN A 219 8.27 13.76 11.02
CA ASN A 219 9.38 14.66 11.41
C ASN A 219 9.60 15.81 10.41
N ASN A 220 8.51 16.47 9.98
CA ASN A 220 8.52 17.59 9.02
C ASN A 220 8.99 17.24 7.61
N LYS A 221 9.09 15.95 7.27
CA LYS A 221 9.35 15.47 5.92
C LYS A 221 8.13 14.72 5.40
N ILE A 222 7.72 15.00 4.17
CA ILE A 222 6.66 14.23 3.51
C ILE A 222 7.13 12.77 3.38
N ALA A 223 6.42 11.85 4.01
CA ALA A 223 6.71 10.42 3.98
C ALA A 223 6.07 9.77 2.74
N GLY A 224 4.89 10.21 2.33
CA GLY A 224 4.23 9.74 1.13
C GLY A 224 2.79 10.24 0.97
N MET A 225 2.16 9.81 -0.12
CA MET A 225 0.79 10.07 -0.49
C MET A 225 0.09 8.75 -0.82
N GLU A 226 -1.14 8.60 -0.36
CA GLU A 226 -2.01 7.47 -0.64
C GLU A 226 -3.36 7.96 -1.15
N TYR A 227 -3.93 7.27 -2.12
CA TYR A 227 -5.22 7.59 -2.71
C TYR A 227 -5.95 6.31 -3.09
N VAL A 228 -7.26 6.28 -2.84
CA VAL A 228 -8.17 5.24 -3.31
C VAL A 228 -9.41 5.93 -3.87
N CYS A 229 -9.82 5.61 -5.09
CA CYS A 229 -10.83 6.36 -5.84
C CYS A 229 -12.15 6.61 -5.08
N ASP A 230 -12.69 5.55 -4.49
CA ASP A 230 -13.95 5.58 -3.74
C ASP A 230 -13.69 5.89 -2.25
N GLU A 231 -14.30 6.97 -1.75
CA GLU A 231 -14.20 7.42 -0.36
C GLU A 231 -14.66 6.36 0.67
N ASN A 232 -15.62 5.51 0.33
CA ASN A 232 -16.08 4.44 1.21
C ASN A 232 -15.04 3.31 1.30
N LYS A 233 -14.35 3.02 0.19
CA LYS A 233 -13.24 2.04 0.20
C LYS A 233 -12.03 2.63 0.90
N TYR A 234 -11.71 3.90 0.68
CA TYR A 234 -10.68 4.61 1.44
C TYR A 234 -10.96 4.57 2.95
N LEU A 235 -12.20 4.81 3.38
CA LEU A 235 -12.60 4.72 4.79
C LEU A 235 -12.29 3.34 5.40
N GLN A 236 -12.50 2.26 4.65
CA GLN A 236 -12.19 0.89 5.08
C GLN A 236 -10.68 0.66 5.21
N TYR A 237 -9.87 1.23 4.32
CA TYR A 237 -8.41 1.10 4.36
C TYR A 237 -7.71 2.10 5.28
N HIS A 238 -8.34 3.22 5.62
CA HIS A 238 -7.71 4.36 6.27
C HIS A 238 -6.94 3.96 7.52
N LYS A 239 -7.56 3.18 8.43
CA LYS A 239 -6.90 2.74 9.67
C LYS A 239 -5.61 1.99 9.36
N LYS A 240 -5.62 1.02 8.43
CA LYS A 240 -4.40 0.26 8.08
C LYS A 240 -3.34 1.11 7.39
N ILE A 241 -3.77 2.01 6.50
CA ILE A 241 -2.87 2.95 5.82
C ILE A 241 -2.14 3.79 6.87
N ILE A 242 -2.87 4.44 7.79
CA ILE A 242 -2.25 5.29 8.82
C ILE A 242 -1.38 4.47 9.78
N LYS A 243 -1.79 3.24 10.16
CA LYS A 243 -0.93 2.31 10.93
C LYS A 243 0.43 2.08 10.30
N SER A 244 0.49 1.94 8.96
CA SER A 244 1.75 1.74 8.24
C SER A 244 2.72 2.92 8.39
N TYR A 245 2.22 4.15 8.43
CA TYR A 245 3.02 5.36 8.65
C TYR A 245 3.38 5.55 10.13
N ILE A 246 2.47 5.22 11.05
CA ILE A 246 2.73 5.32 12.50
C ILE A 246 3.94 4.45 12.87
N LEU A 247 4.05 3.25 12.31
CA LEU A 247 5.18 2.37 12.64
C LEU A 247 6.54 3.00 12.26
N ASP A 248 6.59 3.76 11.16
CA ASP A 248 7.77 4.53 10.77
C ASP A 248 7.99 5.79 11.61
N ALA A 249 6.90 6.44 12.02
CA ALA A 249 6.97 7.58 12.94
C ALA A 249 7.52 7.17 14.31
N LEU A 250 7.12 6.02 14.84
CA LEU A 250 7.59 5.46 16.11
C LEU A 250 9.10 5.15 16.08
N LYS A 251 9.63 4.66 14.95
CA LYS A 251 11.08 4.40 14.78
C LYS A 251 11.95 5.65 14.89
N THR A 252 11.37 6.81 14.61
CA THR A 252 12.11 8.07 14.46
C THR A 252 11.53 9.17 15.36
N SER A 253 10.80 8.79 16.42
CA SER A 253 10.09 9.72 17.30
C SER A 253 11.01 10.84 17.78
N LYS A 254 10.73 12.06 17.32
CA LYS A 254 11.35 13.30 17.78
C LYS A 254 10.24 14.26 18.17
N ASP A 255 10.38 14.94 19.30
CA ASP A 255 9.47 16.04 19.64
C ASP A 255 9.80 17.25 18.77
N VAL A 256 9.23 17.28 17.56
CA VAL A 256 9.41 18.38 16.61
C VAL A 256 8.06 19.00 16.29
N ALA A 257 7.96 20.31 16.48
CA ALA A 257 6.82 21.07 15.99
C ALA A 257 6.82 21.06 14.45
N THR A 258 5.73 20.61 13.84
CA THR A 258 5.57 20.59 12.39
C THR A 258 5.04 21.91 11.86
N THR A 259 5.74 22.43 10.84
CA THR A 259 5.29 23.54 10.00
C THR A 259 5.57 23.13 8.55
N VAL A 260 4.60 22.49 7.91
CA VAL A 260 4.64 22.22 6.45
C VAL A 260 3.44 22.91 5.84
N ASN A 261 3.67 23.75 4.84
CA ASN A 261 2.62 24.49 4.16
C ASN A 261 2.02 23.64 3.03
N THR A 262 0.80 23.95 2.58
CA THR A 262 0.16 23.26 1.47
C THR A 262 0.94 23.38 0.16
N ASP A 263 1.70 24.47 -0.03
CA ASP A 263 2.56 24.66 -1.21
C ASP A 263 3.63 23.55 -1.33
N ASP A 264 4.18 23.09 -0.19
CA ASP A 264 5.15 21.98 -0.16
C ASP A 264 4.48 20.65 -0.58
N LEU A 265 3.17 20.51 -0.33
CA LEU A 265 2.38 19.33 -0.70
C LEU A 265 2.11 19.32 -2.20
N ASP A 266 1.70 20.47 -2.76
CA ASP A 266 1.50 20.62 -4.20
C ASP A 266 2.81 20.37 -4.96
N GLU A 267 3.93 20.89 -4.45
CA GLU A 267 5.26 20.62 -5.01
C GLU A 267 5.55 19.11 -4.99
N PHE A 268 5.32 18.43 -3.86
CA PHE A 268 5.54 16.99 -3.75
C PHE A 268 4.72 16.18 -4.75
N VAL A 269 3.45 16.51 -4.94
CA VAL A 269 2.59 15.84 -5.93
C VAL A 269 3.10 16.12 -7.35
N SER A 270 3.56 17.35 -7.63
CA SER A 270 4.07 17.75 -8.94
C SER A 270 5.40 17.09 -9.33
N ARG A 271 6.17 16.57 -8.36
CA ARG A 271 7.46 15.88 -8.59
C ARG A 271 7.32 14.54 -9.29
N ILE A 272 6.11 13.98 -9.37
CA ILE A 272 5.88 12.74 -10.11
C ILE A 272 6.07 13.07 -11.59
N ASP A 273 7.23 12.69 -12.12
CA ASP A 273 7.53 12.81 -13.54
C ASP A 273 6.82 11.69 -14.29
N LEU A 274 5.67 12.05 -14.85
CA LEU A 274 4.72 11.11 -15.43
C LEU A 274 5.24 10.52 -16.74
N ASP A 275 6.14 11.23 -17.43
CA ASP A 275 6.82 10.73 -18.63
C ASP A 275 7.84 9.64 -18.30
N LYS A 276 8.26 9.53 -17.02
CA LYS A 276 9.14 8.48 -16.52
C LYS A 276 8.39 7.26 -15.97
N MET A 277 7.06 7.31 -15.88
CA MET A 277 6.29 6.15 -15.44
C MET A 277 6.29 5.04 -16.49
N GLU A 278 6.61 3.83 -16.07
CA GLU A 278 6.55 2.63 -16.90
C GLU A 278 5.24 1.88 -16.68
N LYS A 279 4.64 1.41 -17.77
CA LYS A 279 3.36 0.70 -17.78
C LYS A 279 3.55 -0.81 -17.85
N PHE A 280 2.86 -1.55 -17.00
CA PHE A 280 2.83 -3.02 -16.92
C PHE A 280 1.37 -3.53 -16.94
N ASN A 281 1.19 -4.85 -17.14
CA ASN A 281 -0.12 -5.55 -17.15
C ASN A 281 -1.13 -5.15 -18.23
N VAL A 282 -0.67 -4.83 -19.43
CA VAL A 282 -1.49 -4.34 -20.56
C VAL A 282 -2.56 -5.35 -21.05
N GLU A 283 -2.48 -6.62 -20.66
CA GLU A 283 -3.39 -7.69 -21.12
C GLU A 283 -4.70 -7.81 -20.30
N SER A 284 -4.85 -7.00 -19.24
CA SER A 284 -6.06 -6.96 -18.42
C SER A 284 -6.74 -5.59 -18.52
N ASN A 285 -7.97 -5.46 -18.00
CA ASN A 285 -8.63 -4.16 -17.86
C ASN A 285 -7.94 -3.26 -16.80
N ALA A 286 -6.88 -3.75 -16.15
CA ALA A 286 -6.08 -3.03 -15.17
C ALA A 286 -4.67 -2.76 -15.71
N ASP A 287 -4.30 -1.48 -15.80
CA ASP A 287 -2.94 -1.05 -16.09
C ASP A 287 -2.23 -0.66 -14.79
N ASP A 288 -1.00 -1.13 -14.61
CA ASP A 288 -0.15 -0.77 -13.46
C ASP A 288 1.00 0.12 -13.94
N TYR A 289 1.02 1.37 -13.48
CA TYR A 289 2.07 2.33 -13.78
C TYR A 289 3.00 2.46 -12.59
N ARG A 290 4.31 2.43 -12.84
CA ARG A 290 5.33 2.47 -11.79
C ARG A 290 6.42 3.48 -12.10
N LEU A 291 6.94 4.09 -11.04
CA LEU A 291 8.09 4.99 -11.08
C LEU A 291 9.04 4.63 -9.96
N ASP A 292 10.33 4.66 -10.24
CA ASP A 292 11.38 4.61 -9.24
C ASP A 292 12.53 5.51 -9.68
N ASP A 293 12.76 6.58 -8.94
CA ASP A 293 13.86 7.53 -9.18
C ASP A 293 14.63 7.82 -7.89
N GLU A 294 15.43 8.89 -7.85
CA GLU A 294 16.22 9.26 -6.68
C GLU A 294 15.37 9.82 -5.52
N GLU A 295 14.20 10.39 -5.82
CA GLU A 295 13.35 11.08 -4.84
C GLU A 295 12.17 10.24 -4.38
N VAL A 296 11.55 9.45 -5.26
CA VAL A 296 10.31 8.72 -4.96
C VAL A 296 10.28 7.33 -5.56
N THR A 297 9.44 6.48 -4.96
CA THR A 297 8.95 5.27 -5.60
C THR A 297 7.43 5.31 -5.59
N ALA A 298 6.79 5.04 -6.74
CA ALA A 298 5.36 5.22 -6.91
C ALA A 298 4.72 4.08 -7.71
N SER A 299 3.45 3.83 -7.42
CA SER A 299 2.58 2.94 -8.18
C SER A 299 1.21 3.57 -8.36
N VAL A 300 0.66 3.48 -9.58
CA VAL A 300 -0.68 3.94 -9.93
C VAL A 300 -1.41 2.79 -10.63
N LEU A 301 -2.52 2.37 -10.04
CA LEU A 301 -3.40 1.37 -10.64
C LEU A 301 -4.54 2.07 -11.38
N VAL A 302 -4.68 1.79 -12.67
CA VAL A 302 -5.78 2.28 -13.51
C VAL A 302 -6.65 1.11 -13.93
N TYR A 303 -7.97 1.25 -13.83
CA TYR A 303 -8.95 0.24 -14.23
C TYR A 303 -10.11 0.87 -15.00
N ASP A 304 -10.42 0.34 -16.18
CA ASP A 304 -11.45 0.87 -17.08
C ASP A 304 -11.35 2.39 -17.28
N ASP A 305 -10.12 2.86 -17.53
CA ASP A 305 -9.76 4.28 -17.69
C ASP A 305 -9.93 5.15 -16.43
N ASN A 306 -10.00 4.56 -15.23
CA ASN A 306 -10.10 5.28 -13.95
C ASN A 306 -8.89 5.01 -13.06
N ILE A 307 -8.34 6.05 -12.43
CA ILE A 307 -7.38 5.85 -11.33
C ILE A 307 -8.11 5.18 -10.18
N ILE A 308 -7.66 4.00 -9.78
CA ILE A 308 -8.23 3.26 -8.64
C ILE A 308 -7.41 3.52 -7.38
N ASN A 309 -6.09 3.50 -7.51
CA ASN A 309 -5.17 3.68 -6.41
C ASN A 309 -3.92 4.43 -6.85
N VAL A 310 -3.42 5.31 -5.98
CA VAL A 310 -2.09 5.90 -6.09
C VAL A 310 -1.37 5.71 -4.76
N SER A 311 -0.13 5.28 -4.82
CA SER A 311 0.75 5.19 -3.67
C SER A 311 2.12 5.74 -4.06
N ILE A 312 2.52 6.86 -3.46
CA ILE A 312 3.80 7.53 -3.70
C ILE A 312 4.55 7.59 -2.38
N LEU A 313 5.74 7.02 -2.34
CA LEU A 313 6.54 6.94 -1.13
C LEU A 313 7.84 7.73 -1.34
N ASN A 314 8.08 8.71 -0.45
CA ASN A 314 9.25 9.56 -0.53
C ASN A 314 10.51 8.79 -0.10
N LYS A 315 11.59 8.92 -0.87
CA LYS A 315 12.89 8.30 -0.57
C LYS A 315 13.75 9.11 0.39
N LEU A 316 13.55 10.42 0.45
CA LEU A 316 14.33 11.40 1.21
C LEU A 316 13.98 11.42 2.72
N SER A 317 13.09 10.53 3.15
CA SER A 317 12.59 10.39 4.53
C SER A 317 13.39 9.43 5.42
N ALA A 318 14.53 8.91 4.97
CA ALA A 318 15.46 8.15 5.83
C ALA A 318 16.28 9.06 6.76
#